data_AF-A0A9P9SY22-F1
#
_entry.id   AF-A0A9P9SY22-F1
#
_cell.length_a   1.000
_cell.length_b   1.000
_cell.length_c   1.000
_cell.angle_alpha   90.00
_cell.angle_beta   90.00
_cell.angle_gamma   90.00
#
_symmetry.space_group_name_H-M   'P 1'
#
loop_
_entity.id
_entity.type
_entity.pdbx_description
1 polymer ?
#
loop_
_entity_poly.entity_id
_entity_poly.type
_entity_poly.pdbx_seq_one_letter_code
_entity_poly.pdbx_strand_id
1 'polypeptide(L)'
;MAKKEVYPPEAYTMAPPQLVRYTPSYTMSGTGDMPPQAMMPIPGLLYHPSMSPALPPSRTTQAIPPIQTPVDPLEQRILDLLYPDRDECFIAEAGGCIDDERKVLILCDNIAFFIRHTQSSFGKISVANDVSMASRNWRAFKASSGPTGRGIFVNRSGATHNILRVKVEPGEKIIDSLTTQIDGMVKGFFPELWGSQDL
;
A
#
# COMPACT_ATOMS: atom_id res chain seq x y z
N MET A 1 40.91 37.93 -26.57
CA MET A 1 40.91 37.20 -25.28
C MET A 1 39.82 37.78 -24.40
N ALA A 2 38.68 37.11 -24.27
CA ALA A 2 37.53 37.60 -23.49
C ALA A 2 37.63 37.08 -22.04
N LYS A 3 37.52 37.97 -21.06
CA LYS A 3 37.51 37.64 -19.63
C LYS A 3 36.16 37.05 -19.27
N LYS A 4 36.15 35.81 -18.77
CA LYS A 4 34.97 35.14 -18.21
C LYS A 4 34.83 35.60 -16.75
N GLU A 5 33.76 36.33 -16.47
CA GLU A 5 33.37 36.74 -15.12
C GLU A 5 32.67 35.56 -14.44
N VAL A 6 33.24 35.10 -13.31
CA VAL A 6 32.73 33.97 -12.52
C VAL A 6 31.97 34.56 -11.34
N TYR A 7 30.64 34.41 -11.34
CA TYR A 7 29.80 34.77 -10.20
C TYR A 7 29.84 33.67 -9.13
N PRO A 8 29.91 34.01 -7.83
CA PRO A 8 29.87 33.04 -6.75
C PRO A 8 28.45 32.48 -6.54
N PRO A 9 28.32 31.22 -6.04
CA PRO A 9 27.02 30.61 -5.78
C PRO A 9 26.35 31.23 -4.55
N GLU A 10 25.12 31.72 -4.71
CA GLU A 10 24.30 32.18 -3.60
C GLU A 10 23.90 31.00 -2.69
N ALA A 11 24.27 31.10 -1.42
CA ALA A 11 23.83 30.17 -0.39
C ALA A 11 22.36 30.43 -0.05
N TYR A 12 21.46 29.60 -0.60
CA TYR A 12 20.05 29.62 -0.21
C TYR A 12 19.88 28.99 1.18
N THR A 13 19.79 29.84 2.20
CA THR A 13 19.36 29.45 3.55
C THR A 13 17.85 29.21 3.53
N MET A 14 17.42 27.96 3.40
CA MET A 14 16.00 27.61 3.54
C MET A 14 15.57 27.71 5.01
N ALA A 15 14.63 28.60 5.29
CA ALA A 15 14.01 28.71 6.61
C ALA A 15 13.27 27.40 6.96
N PRO A 16 13.35 26.93 8.21
CA PRO A 16 12.68 25.71 8.64
C PRO A 16 11.15 25.85 8.54
N PRO A 17 10.44 24.79 8.13
CA PRO A 17 8.98 24.81 8.04
C PRO A 17 8.36 25.00 9.42
N GLN A 18 7.46 25.98 9.53
CA GLN A 18 6.72 26.28 10.75
C GLN A 18 5.72 25.16 11.05
N LEU A 19 5.82 24.59 12.25
CA LEU A 19 4.96 23.49 12.72
C LEU A 19 3.58 24.06 13.09
N VAL A 20 2.61 23.95 12.18
CA VAL A 20 1.22 24.36 12.45
C VAL A 20 0.59 23.35 13.42
N ARG A 21 0.39 23.77 14.68
CA ARG A 21 -0.34 22.97 15.68
C ARG A 21 -1.84 23.06 15.40
N TYR A 22 -2.42 21.96 14.95
CA TYR A 22 -3.87 21.81 14.82
C TYR A 22 -4.45 21.34 16.16
N THR A 23 -5.34 22.13 16.77
CA THR A 23 -6.15 21.69 17.91
C THR A 23 -7.54 21.29 17.42
N PRO A 24 -7.93 20.00 17.49
CA PRO A 24 -9.27 19.60 17.09
C PRO A 24 -10.29 20.00 18.17
N SER A 25 -11.33 20.71 17.75
CA SER A 25 -12.51 21.00 18.57
C SER A 25 -13.50 19.84 18.43
N TYR A 26 -13.71 19.08 19.50
CA TYR A 26 -14.65 17.96 19.50
C TYR A 26 -16.00 18.42 20.08
N THR A 27 -17.02 18.52 19.23
CA THR A 27 -18.42 18.71 19.63
C THR A 27 -19.07 17.35 19.82
N MET A 28 -19.34 16.96 21.07
CA MET A 28 -20.19 15.82 21.40
C MET A 28 -21.65 16.25 21.26
N SER A 29 -22.44 15.54 20.45
CA SER A 29 -23.88 15.74 20.37
C SER A 29 -24.58 14.42 20.09
N GLY A 30 -25.55 14.09 20.94
CA GLY A 30 -26.76 13.38 20.53
C GLY A 30 -26.83 11.90 20.85
N THR A 31 -27.27 11.59 22.08
CA THR A 31 -27.99 10.35 22.41
C THR A 31 -29.34 10.36 21.69
N GLY A 32 -29.54 9.43 20.76
CA GLY A 32 -30.82 9.20 20.07
C GLY A 32 -31.36 7.82 20.40
N ASP A 33 -32.54 7.81 21.01
CA ASP A 33 -33.35 6.64 21.37
C ASP A 33 -33.66 5.73 20.18
N MET A 34 -33.50 4.41 20.37
CA MET A 34 -34.08 3.38 19.49
C MET A 34 -35.31 2.76 20.14
N PRO A 35 -36.46 2.66 19.44
CA PRO A 35 -37.59 1.86 19.90
C PRO A 35 -37.41 0.36 19.57
N PRO A 36 -38.03 -0.56 20.35
CA PRO A 36 -37.92 -2.00 20.15
C PRO A 36 -38.76 -2.48 18.96
N GLN A 37 -38.15 -3.25 18.06
CA GLN A 37 -38.87 -3.96 16.99
C GLN A 37 -39.54 -5.23 17.52
N ALA A 38 -40.83 -5.36 17.22
CA ALA A 38 -41.64 -6.53 17.53
C ALA A 38 -41.30 -7.71 16.59
N MET A 39 -40.95 -8.85 17.17
CA MET A 39 -40.86 -10.15 16.48
C MET A 39 -42.26 -10.74 16.29
N MET A 40 -42.55 -11.21 15.08
CA MET A 40 -43.64 -12.15 14.79
C MET A 40 -43.05 -13.40 14.10
N PRO A 41 -43.41 -14.62 14.54
CA PRO A 41 -42.98 -15.86 13.88
C PRO A 41 -43.90 -16.21 12.70
N ILE A 42 -43.31 -16.53 11.54
CA ILE A 42 -44.01 -17.12 10.39
C ILE A 42 -43.91 -18.65 10.51
N PRO A 43 -45.02 -19.39 10.65
CA PRO A 43 -45.02 -20.85 10.62
C PRO A 43 -45.31 -21.38 9.21
N GLY A 44 -44.45 -22.28 8.74
CA GLY A 44 -44.84 -23.43 7.92
C GLY A 44 -45.07 -23.18 6.44
N LEU A 45 -44.08 -23.56 5.62
CA LEU A 45 -44.37 -24.16 4.32
C LEU A 45 -43.62 -25.48 4.17
N LEU A 46 -44.42 -26.48 3.84
CA LEU A 46 -44.09 -27.88 3.77
C LEU A 46 -43.20 -28.18 2.56
N TYR A 47 -42.22 -29.05 2.81
CA TYR A 47 -41.36 -29.69 1.84
C TYR A 47 -42.16 -30.44 0.76
N HIS A 48 -41.80 -30.23 -0.50
CA HIS A 48 -42.02 -31.21 -1.58
C HIS A 48 -40.66 -31.68 -2.11
N PRO A 49 -40.30 -32.96 -2.00
CA PRO A 49 -39.14 -33.50 -2.69
C PRO A 49 -39.50 -33.78 -4.16
N SER A 50 -39.04 -32.91 -5.06
CA SER A 50 -39.02 -33.18 -6.50
C SER A 50 -37.84 -34.10 -6.80
N MET A 51 -38.12 -35.35 -7.19
CA MET A 51 -37.10 -36.25 -7.71
C MET A 51 -36.77 -35.86 -9.15
N SER A 52 -35.68 -35.11 -9.33
CA SER A 52 -35.04 -34.95 -10.63
C SER A 52 -34.09 -36.11 -10.92
N PRO A 53 -34.04 -36.62 -12.16
CA PRO A 53 -33.16 -37.71 -12.55
C PRO A 53 -31.68 -37.28 -12.49
N ALA A 54 -30.86 -38.13 -11.87
CA ALA A 54 -29.44 -37.92 -11.68
C ALA A 54 -28.71 -37.81 -13.02
N LEU A 55 -28.18 -36.62 -13.32
CA LEU A 55 -27.11 -36.45 -14.30
C LEU A 55 -25.82 -37.07 -13.74
N PRO A 56 -24.96 -37.68 -14.59
CA PRO A 56 -23.65 -38.15 -14.17
C PRO A 56 -22.81 -36.99 -13.62
N PRO A 57 -21.96 -37.22 -12.61
CA PRO A 57 -21.14 -36.17 -12.03
C PRO A 57 -20.14 -35.69 -13.08
N SER A 58 -20.40 -34.49 -13.62
CA SER A 58 -19.36 -33.70 -14.26
C SER A 58 -18.19 -33.62 -13.30
N ARG A 59 -17.01 -34.06 -13.71
CA ARG A 59 -15.75 -33.80 -13.00
C ARG A 59 -15.60 -32.28 -12.92
N THR A 60 -16.11 -31.70 -11.84
CA THR A 60 -15.69 -30.40 -11.39
C THR A 60 -14.21 -30.54 -11.06
N THR A 61 -13.37 -30.03 -11.95
CA THR A 61 -12.03 -29.57 -11.60
C THR A 61 -12.22 -28.64 -10.41
N GLN A 62 -12.09 -29.17 -9.19
CA GLN A 62 -12.05 -28.34 -8.00
C GLN A 62 -10.80 -27.49 -8.14
N ALA A 63 -10.99 -26.23 -8.55
CA ALA A 63 -10.00 -25.21 -8.37
C ALA A 63 -9.69 -25.23 -6.86
N ILE A 64 -8.49 -25.67 -6.51
CA ILE A 64 -7.99 -25.62 -5.14
C ILE A 64 -8.15 -24.15 -4.73
N PRO A 65 -8.96 -23.82 -3.71
CA PRO A 65 -9.04 -22.46 -3.23
C PRO A 65 -7.62 -22.05 -2.86
N PRO A 66 -7.12 -20.90 -3.34
CA PRO A 66 -5.78 -20.45 -2.99
C PRO A 66 -5.68 -20.49 -1.47
N ILE A 67 -4.68 -21.23 -0.95
CA ILE A 67 -4.35 -21.22 0.47
C ILE A 67 -3.94 -19.79 0.77
N GLN A 68 -4.89 -18.98 1.21
CA GLN A 68 -4.61 -17.63 1.69
C GLN A 68 -3.95 -17.80 3.05
N THR A 69 -2.62 -17.83 3.05
CA THR A 69 -1.86 -17.63 4.29
C THR A 69 -2.39 -16.35 4.95
N PRO A 70 -2.64 -16.36 6.27
CA PRO A 70 -3.05 -15.14 6.96
C PRO A 70 -1.97 -14.09 6.73
N VAL A 71 -2.30 -13.05 5.95
CA VAL A 71 -1.44 -11.90 5.76
C VAL A 71 -1.41 -11.17 7.10
N ASP A 72 -0.21 -10.89 7.63
CA ASP A 72 -0.08 -10.13 8.88
C ASP A 72 -0.77 -8.75 8.70
N PRO A 73 -1.44 -8.22 9.74
CA PRO A 73 -2.19 -6.97 9.62
C PRO A 73 -1.42 -5.79 9.02
N LEU A 74 -0.09 -5.74 9.23
CA LEU A 74 0.74 -4.68 8.67
C LEU A 74 0.88 -4.79 7.15
N GLU A 75 1.16 -5.99 6.65
CA GLU A 75 1.26 -6.34 5.23
C GLU A 75 -0.07 -6.09 4.52
N GLN A 76 -1.18 -6.51 5.13
CA GLN A 76 -2.52 -6.28 4.60
C GLN A 76 -2.80 -4.77 4.48
N ARG A 77 -2.42 -3.99 5.49
CA ARG A 77 -2.58 -2.54 5.45
C ARG A 77 -1.75 -1.89 4.35
N ILE A 78 -0.51 -2.34 4.14
CA ILE A 78 0.33 -1.84 3.06
C ILE A 78 -0.30 -2.18 1.70
N LEU A 79 -0.79 -3.41 1.54
CA LEU A 79 -1.50 -3.85 0.34
C LEU A 79 -2.73 -2.98 0.04
N ASP A 80 -3.56 -2.72 1.06
CA ASP A 80 -4.74 -1.86 0.94
C ASP A 80 -4.36 -0.44 0.51
N LEU A 81 -3.24 0.09 1.03
CA LEU A 81 -2.74 1.41 0.65
C LEU A 81 -2.22 1.44 -0.78
N LEU A 82 -1.58 0.36 -1.26
CA LEU A 82 -1.06 0.26 -2.63
C LEU A 82 -2.13 -0.06 -3.66
N TYR A 83 -3.32 -0.48 -3.25
CA TYR A 83 -4.42 -0.87 -4.14
C TYR A 83 -4.71 0.14 -5.27
N PRO A 84 -4.76 1.48 -5.03
CA PRO A 84 -5.01 2.46 -6.08
C PRO A 84 -3.89 2.56 -7.13
N ASP A 85 -2.70 2.03 -6.83
CA ASP A 85 -1.50 2.07 -7.67
C ASP A 85 -1.26 0.75 -8.42
N ARG A 86 -2.12 -0.26 -8.24
CA ARG A 86 -2.12 -1.49 -9.03
C ARG A 86 -2.73 -1.19 -10.39
N ASP A 87 -1.88 -0.92 -11.38
CA ASP A 87 -2.26 -0.54 -12.76
C ASP A 87 -3.31 -1.48 -13.40
N GLU A 88 -3.34 -2.74 -12.97
CA GLU A 88 -4.30 -3.79 -13.40
C GLU A 88 -5.77 -3.49 -13.06
N CYS A 89 -6.04 -2.64 -12.06
CA CYS A 89 -7.41 -2.30 -11.67
C CYS A 89 -8.10 -1.33 -12.64
N PHE A 90 -7.36 -0.73 -13.60
CA PHE A 90 -7.87 0.35 -14.45
C PHE A 90 -7.66 0.14 -15.96
N ILE A 91 -7.01 -0.95 -16.39
CA ILE A 91 -6.82 -1.29 -17.80
C ILE A 91 -7.61 -2.56 -18.09
N ALA A 92 -8.74 -2.44 -18.80
CA ALA A 92 -9.66 -3.54 -19.12
C ALA A 92 -9.03 -4.69 -19.94
N GLU A 93 -7.85 -4.46 -20.52
CA GLU A 93 -7.12 -5.43 -21.35
C GLU A 93 -5.90 -6.04 -20.65
N ALA A 94 -5.48 -5.49 -19.49
CA ALA A 94 -4.43 -6.07 -18.67
C ALA A 94 -5.07 -7.12 -17.77
N GLY A 95 -5.32 -8.32 -18.31
CA GLY A 95 -5.63 -9.47 -17.47
C GLY A 95 -4.51 -9.61 -16.44
N GLY A 96 -4.83 -9.37 -15.17
CA GLY A 96 -3.84 -9.24 -14.11
C GLY A 96 -2.84 -10.38 -14.17
N CYS A 97 -1.58 -10.05 -14.39
CA CYS A 97 -0.56 -11.06 -14.52
C CYS A 97 -0.27 -11.57 -13.11
N ILE A 98 -0.28 -12.90 -12.92
CA ILE A 98 0.08 -13.53 -11.63
C ILE A 98 1.45 -13.01 -11.14
N ASP A 99 2.34 -12.65 -12.06
CA ASP A 99 3.65 -12.08 -11.74
C ASP A 99 3.57 -10.66 -11.16
N ASP A 100 2.65 -9.82 -11.65
CA ASP A 100 2.43 -8.46 -11.14
C ASP A 100 1.76 -8.52 -9.75
N GLU A 101 0.83 -9.45 -9.52
CA GLU A 101 0.28 -9.71 -8.19
C GLU A 101 1.36 -10.20 -7.21
N ARG A 102 2.18 -11.19 -7.62
CA ARG A 102 3.29 -11.68 -6.80
C ARG A 102 4.28 -10.57 -6.46
N LYS A 103 4.57 -9.69 -7.42
CA LYS A 103 5.45 -8.53 -7.20
C LYS A 103 4.91 -7.59 -6.13
N VAL A 104 3.61 -7.30 -6.16
CA VAL A 104 2.97 -6.45 -5.14
C VAL A 104 3.03 -7.11 -3.75
N LEU A 105 2.80 -8.42 -3.67
CA LEU A 105 2.90 -9.15 -2.39
C LEU A 105 4.32 -9.10 -1.82
N ILE A 106 5.35 -9.37 -2.65
CA ILE A 106 6.76 -9.28 -2.24
C ILE A 106 7.12 -7.85 -1.81
N LEU A 107 6.62 -6.83 -2.51
CA LEU A 107 6.80 -5.43 -2.12
C LEU A 107 6.19 -5.16 -0.74
N CYS A 108 4.98 -5.67 -0.45
CA CYS A 108 4.35 -5.53 0.86
C CYS A 108 5.18 -6.17 1.98
N ASP A 109 5.66 -7.40 1.75
CA ASP A 109 6.52 -8.12 2.70
C ASP A 109 7.83 -7.36 2.96
N ASN A 110 8.49 -6.85 1.92
CA ASN A 110 9.74 -6.10 2.04
C ASN A 110 9.55 -4.78 2.79
N ILE A 111 8.47 -4.04 2.54
CA ILE A 111 8.13 -2.82 3.28
C ILE A 111 7.86 -3.15 4.74
N ALA A 112 7.06 -4.19 5.03
CA ALA A 112 6.73 -4.60 6.39
C ALA A 112 7.97 -5.05 7.16
N PHE A 113 8.84 -5.84 6.52
CA PHE A 113 10.16 -6.21 7.05
C PHE A 113 10.97 -4.97 7.40
N PHE A 114 11.08 -4.00 6.49
CA PHE A 114 11.89 -2.80 6.72
C PHE A 114 11.32 -1.92 7.84
N ILE A 115 10.00 -1.77 7.93
CA ILE A 115 9.32 -1.08 9.04
C ILE A 115 9.64 -1.78 10.37
N ARG A 116 9.46 -3.10 10.43
CA ARG A 116 9.74 -3.88 11.65
C ARG A 116 11.21 -3.79 12.03
N HIS A 117 12.13 -3.93 11.08
CA HIS A 117 13.57 -3.88 11.34
C HIS A 117 14.01 -2.51 11.88
N THR A 118 13.56 -1.43 11.22
CA THR A 118 13.92 -0.07 11.65
C THR A 118 13.31 0.29 13.00
N GLN A 119 12.08 -0.13 13.29
CA GLN A 119 11.38 0.25 14.53
C GLN A 119 11.76 -0.65 15.71
N SER A 120 12.07 -1.94 15.48
CA SER A 120 12.56 -2.86 16.51
C SER A 120 13.88 -2.38 17.12
N SER A 121 14.73 -1.75 16.30
CA SER A 121 15.99 -1.12 16.76
C SER A 121 15.75 -0.01 17.80
N PHE A 122 14.54 0.53 17.90
CA PHE A 122 14.12 1.53 18.90
C PHE A 122 13.21 0.94 19.99
N GLY A 123 13.11 -0.38 20.12
CA GLY A 123 12.26 -1.07 21.10
C GLY A 123 10.77 -0.88 20.87
N LYS A 124 10.38 -0.62 19.62
CA LYS A 124 9.08 -0.07 19.26
C LYS A 124 8.38 -0.98 18.23
N ILE A 125 7.24 -1.56 18.60
CA ILE A 125 6.41 -2.40 17.70
C ILE A 125 5.48 -1.52 16.89
N SER A 126 5.65 -1.43 15.57
CA SER A 126 4.72 -0.71 14.69
C SER A 126 3.50 -1.57 14.41
N VAL A 127 2.32 -0.96 14.48
CA VAL A 127 1.05 -1.62 14.13
C VAL A 127 0.52 -1.10 12.80
N ALA A 128 -0.41 -1.84 12.19
CA ALA A 128 -1.01 -1.49 10.90
C ALA A 128 -1.47 -0.01 10.82
N ASN A 129 -2.15 0.48 11.85
CA ASN A 129 -2.68 1.86 11.88
C ASN A 129 -1.61 2.96 11.93
N ASP A 130 -0.35 2.61 12.23
CA ASP A 130 0.75 3.58 12.21
C ASP A 130 1.17 3.90 10.77
N VAL A 131 0.82 3.04 9.79
CA VAL A 131 1.25 3.22 8.40
C VAL A 131 0.28 4.10 7.62
N SER A 132 0.85 5.08 6.93
CA SER A 132 0.11 5.99 6.06
C SER A 132 0.85 6.18 4.74
N MET A 133 0.09 6.47 3.67
CA MET A 133 0.65 6.80 2.37
C MET A 133 0.29 8.23 2.00
N ALA A 134 1.22 8.97 1.42
CA ALA A 134 0.97 10.29 0.86
C ALA A 134 1.32 10.33 -0.63
N SER A 135 0.61 11.20 -1.36
CA SER A 135 0.81 11.44 -2.78
C SER A 135 0.94 12.93 -3.05
N ARG A 136 1.81 13.30 -3.99
CA ARG A 136 1.96 14.67 -4.47
C ARG A 136 1.90 14.68 -5.99
N ASN A 137 1.19 15.64 -6.56
CA ASN A 137 1.05 15.84 -8.01
C ASN A 137 0.33 14.69 -8.76
N TRP A 138 -0.52 13.92 -8.07
CA TRP A 138 -1.31 12.84 -8.69
C TRP A 138 -2.07 13.27 -9.94
N ARG A 139 -2.73 14.43 -9.88
CA ARG A 139 -3.52 14.98 -10.99
C ARG A 139 -2.67 15.27 -12.23
N ALA A 140 -1.47 15.82 -12.05
CA ALA A 140 -0.57 16.12 -13.16
C ALA A 140 -0.04 14.83 -13.80
N PHE A 141 0.30 13.85 -12.98
CA PHE A 141 0.72 12.53 -13.44
C PHE A 141 -0.35 11.81 -14.26
N LYS A 142 -1.62 11.82 -13.81
CA LYS A 142 -2.74 11.26 -14.59
C LYS A 142 -2.99 11.99 -15.91
N ALA A 143 -2.63 13.27 -16.00
CA ALA A 143 -2.68 14.06 -17.23
C ALA A 143 -1.39 13.93 -18.08
N SER A 144 -0.45 13.08 -17.69
CA SER A 144 0.88 12.94 -18.30
C SER A 144 1.65 14.27 -18.41
N SER A 145 1.38 15.21 -17.50
CA SER A 145 1.92 16.57 -17.54
C SER A 145 3.05 16.82 -16.53
N GLY A 146 3.38 15.83 -15.70
CA GLY A 146 4.52 15.91 -14.79
C GLY A 146 4.63 14.73 -13.84
N PRO A 147 5.74 14.63 -13.08
CA PRO A 147 5.99 13.54 -12.16
C PRO A 147 5.05 13.56 -10.95
N THR A 148 4.79 12.37 -10.41
CA THR A 148 4.13 12.21 -9.10
C THR A 148 5.14 11.79 -8.03
N GLY A 149 4.91 12.23 -6.80
CA GLY A 149 5.63 11.74 -5.63
C GLY A 149 4.75 10.77 -4.86
N ARG A 150 5.26 9.60 -4.51
CA ARG A 150 4.61 8.64 -3.60
C ARG A 150 5.51 8.41 -2.40
N GLY A 151 4.92 8.33 -1.21
CA GLY A 151 5.67 8.04 0.00
C GLY A 151 4.88 7.22 1.00
N ILE A 152 5.58 6.33 1.69
CA ILE A 152 5.07 5.50 2.78
C ILE A 152 5.71 5.99 4.08
N PHE A 153 4.87 6.19 5.08
CA PHE A 153 5.24 6.81 6.35
C PHE A 153 4.74 5.98 7.52
N VAL A 154 5.51 6.01 8.60
CA VAL A 154 5.11 5.46 9.91
C VAL A 154 4.91 6.62 10.88
N ASN A 155 3.69 6.77 11.35
CA ASN A 155 3.26 7.79 12.29
C ASN A 155 3.27 7.22 13.70
N ARG A 156 4.18 7.71 14.56
CA ARG A 156 4.27 7.24 15.93
C ARG A 156 4.77 8.32 16.88
N SER A 157 4.19 8.37 18.08
CA SER A 157 4.65 9.26 19.15
C SER A 157 4.72 10.74 18.74
N GLY A 158 3.80 11.20 17.88
CA GLY A 158 3.77 12.58 17.39
C GLY A 158 4.83 12.91 16.33
N ALA A 159 5.58 11.92 15.84
CA ALA A 159 6.53 12.06 14.74
C ALA A 159 6.11 11.20 13.54
N THR A 160 6.45 11.66 12.34
CA THR A 160 6.24 10.94 11.09
C THR A 160 7.60 10.56 10.51
N HIS A 161 7.87 9.26 10.43
CA HIS A 161 9.09 8.74 9.83
C HIS A 161 8.84 8.36 8.38
N ASN A 162 9.73 8.81 7.49
CA ASN A 162 9.70 8.39 6.10
C ASN A 162 10.33 7.00 5.99
N ILE A 163 9.57 6.05 5.42
CA ILE A 163 10.06 4.70 5.15
C ILE A 163 10.49 4.60 3.70
N LEU A 164 9.62 5.05 2.79
CA LEU A 164 9.84 4.95 1.34
C LEU A 164 9.37 6.25 0.69
N ARG A 165 10.09 6.71 -0.35
CA ARG A 165 9.70 7.88 -1.12
C ARG A 165 10.25 7.81 -2.54
N VAL A 166 9.34 7.67 -3.50
CA VAL A 166 9.67 7.64 -4.92
C VAL A 166 9.14 8.87 -5.63
N LYS A 167 9.89 9.30 -6.64
CA LYS A 167 9.43 10.16 -7.72
C LYS A 167 9.19 9.25 -8.91
N VAL A 168 8.02 9.35 -9.53
CA VAL A 168 7.61 8.52 -10.67
C VAL A 168 7.33 9.45 -11.84
N GLU A 169 8.03 9.23 -12.94
CA GLU A 169 7.86 10.01 -14.17
C GLU A 169 6.65 9.52 -14.97
N PRO A 170 6.01 10.38 -15.79
CA PRO A 170 4.92 9.94 -16.67
C PRO A 170 5.31 8.74 -17.53
N GLY A 171 4.49 7.69 -17.51
CA GLY A 171 4.72 6.43 -18.23
C GLY A 171 5.43 5.34 -17.42
N GLU A 172 5.94 5.66 -16.23
CA GLU A 172 6.50 4.66 -15.30
C GLU A 172 5.40 4.07 -14.40
N LYS A 173 5.57 2.80 -14.03
CA LYS A 173 4.71 2.13 -13.04
C LYS A 173 5.17 2.45 -11.63
N ILE A 174 4.24 2.86 -10.78
CA ILE A 174 4.54 3.24 -9.38
C ILE A 174 5.07 2.05 -8.57
N ILE A 175 4.48 0.87 -8.77
CA ILE A 175 4.92 -0.36 -8.10
C ILE A 175 6.37 -0.69 -8.45
N ASP A 176 6.78 -0.47 -9.70
CA ASP A 176 8.15 -0.73 -10.14
C ASP A 176 9.15 0.20 -9.47
N SER A 177 8.81 1.49 -9.39
CA SER A 177 9.64 2.48 -8.69
C SER A 177 9.75 2.16 -7.19
N LEU A 178 8.64 1.78 -6.53
CA LEU A 178 8.63 1.41 -5.12
C LEU A 178 9.44 0.14 -4.86
N THR A 179 9.29 -0.87 -5.73
CA THR A 179 10.06 -2.13 -5.68
C THR A 179 11.55 -1.87 -5.79
N THR A 180 11.95 -1.08 -6.79
CA THR A 180 13.36 -0.72 -6.99
C THR A 180 13.95 -0.01 -5.77
N GLN A 181 13.20 0.89 -5.16
CA GLN A 181 13.68 1.61 -3.98
C GLN A 181 13.78 0.69 -2.75
N ILE A 182 12.77 -0.15 -2.47
CA ILE A 182 12.83 -1.05 -1.31
C ILE A 182 13.91 -2.12 -1.49
N ASP A 183 14.10 -2.64 -2.69
CA ASP A 183 15.16 -3.61 -3.02
C ASP A 183 16.55 -3.03 -2.75
N GLY A 184 16.77 -1.76 -3.12
CA GLY A 184 17.99 -1.05 -2.79
C GLY A 184 18.24 -0.91 -1.28
N MET A 185 17.16 -0.79 -0.49
CA MET A 185 17.24 -0.72 0.97
C MET A 185 17.43 -2.09 1.61
N VAL A 186 16.82 -3.14 1.07
CA VAL A 186 16.98 -4.50 1.60
C VAL A 186 18.25 -5.21 1.13
N LYS A 187 18.90 -4.72 0.06
CA LYS A 187 20.16 -5.27 -0.47
C LYS A 187 21.25 -5.45 0.60
N GLY A 188 21.31 -4.55 1.59
CA GLY A 188 22.30 -4.64 2.68
C GLY A 188 22.13 -5.86 3.59
N PHE A 189 20.96 -6.51 3.60
CA PHE A 189 20.70 -7.69 4.43
C PHE A 189 21.12 -9.02 3.79
N PHE A 190 21.50 -9.00 2.51
CA PHE A 190 21.78 -10.20 1.73
C PHE A 190 23.05 -10.03 0.89
N PRO A 191 24.19 -9.61 1.48
CA PRO A 191 25.39 -9.21 0.75
C PRO A 191 25.91 -10.25 -0.27
N GLU A 192 25.69 -11.53 0.01
CA GLU A 192 26.13 -12.67 -0.81
C GLU A 192 25.47 -12.74 -2.20
N LEU A 193 24.21 -12.30 -2.34
CA LEU A 193 23.51 -12.43 -3.62
C LEU A 193 23.93 -11.35 -4.64
N TRP A 194 24.61 -10.29 -4.20
CA TRP A 194 25.11 -9.21 -5.08
C TRP A 194 26.64 -9.14 -5.15
N GLY A 195 27.34 -10.01 -4.43
CA GLY A 195 28.81 -10.11 -4.42
C GLY A 195 29.40 -11.05 -5.48
N SER A 196 28.57 -11.74 -6.27
CA SER A 196 29.05 -12.67 -7.30
C SER A 196 28.96 -12.04 -8.68
N GLN A 197 29.95 -11.20 -9.00
CA GLN A 197 30.21 -10.77 -10.38
C GLN A 197 31.31 -11.61 -11.06
N ASP A 198 31.69 -12.73 -10.47
CA ASP A 198 32.64 -13.69 -11.04
C ASP A 198 32.10 -15.13 -10.90
N LEU A 199 31.33 -15.59 -11.89
CA LEU A 199 31.25 -16.98 -12.35
C LEU A 199 30.91 -16.99 -13.84
#